data_AF-A0A9E3A402-F1
#
_entry.id   AF-A0A9E3A402-F1
#
_cell.length_a   1.000
_cell.length_b   1.000
_cell.length_c   1.000
_cell.angle_alpha   90.00
_cell.angle_beta   90.00
_cell.angle_gamma   90.00
#
_symmetry.space_group_name_H-M   'P 1'
#
loop_
_entity.id
_entity.type
_entity.pdbx_description
1 polymer ?
#
loop_
_entity_poly.entity_id
_entity_poly.type
_entity_poly.pdbx_seq_one_letter_code
_entity_poly.pdbx_strand_id
1 'polypeptide(L)'
;MTTRLVRRRRSSHDQWTEADIDEFMVQLSQRHEKLSAQFNMAMWFSHTAHGFHHLVFPALPDAVPDEVKNDICNRWATKEIVPLGVACMMHRLASSVIFSFTRREVTKSGFGKVVVDIITDEFFASVRASFTAAVNDELKLLGLPSPDYS
;
A
#
# COMPACT_ATOMS: atom_id res chain seq x y z
N MET A 1 32.15 -6.89 -24.22
CA MET A 1 31.17 -8.00 -24.11
C MET A 1 29.78 -7.40 -24.12
N THR A 2 29.03 -7.63 -25.19
CA THR A 2 27.73 -7.02 -25.48
C THR A 2 26.63 -7.92 -24.90
N THR A 3 25.96 -7.48 -23.84
CA THR A 3 24.81 -8.18 -23.26
C THR A 3 23.62 -8.03 -24.21
N ARG A 4 23.33 -9.11 -24.93
CA ARG A 4 22.23 -9.22 -25.89
C ARG A 4 20.92 -9.21 -25.09
N LEU A 5 20.20 -8.08 -25.11
CA LEU A 5 18.82 -7.99 -24.61
C LEU A 5 17.98 -9.08 -25.26
N VAL A 6 17.66 -10.13 -24.50
CA VAL A 6 16.66 -11.13 -24.89
C VAL A 6 15.30 -10.47 -24.79
N ARG A 7 14.94 -9.67 -25.80
CA ARG A 7 13.54 -9.36 -26.11
C ARG A 7 12.92 -10.62 -26.71
N ARG A 8 12.54 -11.58 -25.88
CA ARG A 8 11.47 -12.50 -26.26
C ARG A 8 10.16 -11.76 -26.00
N ARG A 9 9.43 -11.42 -27.07
CA ARG A 9 8.00 -11.09 -26.97
C ARG A 9 7.30 -12.32 -26.42
N ARG A 10 7.04 -12.36 -25.11
CA ARG A 10 6.16 -13.37 -24.52
C ARG A 10 4.71 -12.98 -24.80
N SER A 11 3.88 -13.96 -25.08
CA SER A 11 2.44 -13.73 -25.25
C SER A 11 1.85 -13.33 -23.89
N SER A 12 0.70 -12.66 -23.88
CA SER A 12 -0.01 -12.25 -22.65
C SER A 12 -0.49 -13.43 -21.78
N HIS A 13 -0.11 -14.66 -22.09
CA HIS A 13 -0.57 -15.90 -21.45
C HIS A 13 0.57 -16.76 -20.90
N ASP A 14 1.83 -16.35 -21.07
CA ASP A 14 2.96 -17.08 -20.51
C ASP A 14 3.11 -16.75 -19.02
N GLN A 15 2.78 -17.70 -18.15
CA GLN A 15 3.04 -17.60 -16.71
C GLN A 15 4.55 -17.46 -16.49
N TRP A 16 4.92 -16.52 -15.62
CA TRP A 16 6.32 -16.31 -15.26
C TRP A 16 6.80 -17.48 -14.41
N THR A 17 7.96 -18.03 -14.75
CA THR A 17 8.62 -19.01 -13.89
C THR A 17 9.37 -18.29 -12.76
N GLU A 18 9.65 -19.00 -11.68
CA GLU A 18 10.41 -18.48 -10.54
C GLU A 18 11.78 -17.91 -10.98
N ALA A 19 12.44 -18.58 -11.94
CA ALA A 19 13.70 -18.12 -12.53
C ALA A 19 13.57 -16.81 -13.33
N ASP A 20 12.45 -16.59 -14.03
CA ASP A 20 12.21 -15.34 -14.77
C ASP A 20 12.02 -14.16 -13.81
N ILE A 21 11.41 -14.43 -12.66
CA ILE A 21 11.15 -13.44 -11.61
C ILE A 21 12.46 -13.06 -10.93
N ASP A 22 13.31 -14.03 -10.59
CA ASP A 22 14.62 -13.78 -9.98
C ASP A 22 15.51 -12.91 -10.86
N GLU A 23 15.56 -13.21 -12.17
CA GLU A 23 16.33 -12.42 -13.13
C GLU A 23 15.79 -10.98 -13.22
N PHE A 24 14.47 -10.80 -13.24
CA PHE A 24 13.84 -9.48 -13.25
C PHE A 24 14.17 -8.67 -12.00
N MET A 25 14.18 -9.29 -10.82
CA MET A 25 14.50 -8.63 -9.55
C MET A 25 15.96 -8.20 -9.44
N VAL A 26 16.89 -9.00 -9.96
CA VAL A 26 18.30 -8.60 -10.09
C VAL A 26 18.42 -7.38 -11.01
N GLN A 27 17.72 -7.37 -12.14
CA GLN A 27 17.74 -6.21 -13.06
C GLN A 27 17.09 -4.96 -12.46
N LEU A 28 16.03 -5.11 -11.66
CA LEU A 28 15.33 -4.00 -10.99
C LEU A 28 16.17 -3.38 -9.86
N SER A 29 16.82 -4.22 -9.07
CA SER A 29 17.72 -3.78 -7.99
C SER A 29 18.96 -3.05 -8.53
N GLN A 30 19.46 -3.44 -9.71
CA GLN A 30 20.56 -2.75 -10.38
C GLN A 30 20.14 -1.40 -11.01
N ARG A 31 18.87 -1.22 -11.38
CA ARG A 31 18.35 0.04 -11.97
C ARG A 31 17.95 1.08 -10.94
N HIS A 32 17.59 0.67 -9.73
CA HIS A 32 17.15 1.55 -8.67
C HIS A 32 18.06 1.42 -7.44
N GLU A 33 19.27 1.99 -7.52
CA GLU A 33 20.30 1.98 -6.44
C GLU A 33 19.82 2.54 -5.08
N LYS A 34 18.59 3.04 -4.96
CA LYS A 34 18.08 3.68 -3.73
C LYS A 34 16.75 3.16 -3.19
N LEU A 35 16.06 2.25 -3.89
CA LEU A 35 14.96 1.50 -3.28
C LEU A 35 15.55 0.18 -2.81
N SER A 36 15.83 0.09 -1.51
CA SER A 36 16.57 -1.04 -0.92
C SER A 36 16.03 -2.36 -1.48
N ALA A 37 16.92 -3.24 -1.95
CA ALA A 37 16.55 -4.57 -2.44
C ALA A 37 15.67 -5.33 -1.43
N GLN A 38 15.81 -4.99 -0.14
CA GLN A 38 14.97 -5.44 0.97
C GLN A 38 13.51 -4.97 0.88
N PHE A 39 13.23 -3.72 0.49
CA PHE A 39 11.87 -3.21 0.24
C PHE A 39 11.22 -3.94 -0.93
N ASN A 40 11.96 -4.12 -2.04
CA ASN A 40 11.43 -4.82 -3.21
C ASN A 40 11.22 -6.32 -2.96
N MET A 41 12.13 -6.98 -2.24
CA MET A 41 11.92 -8.35 -1.75
C MET A 41 10.75 -8.44 -0.76
N ALA A 42 10.57 -7.45 0.12
CA ALA A 42 9.45 -7.41 1.04
C ALA A 42 8.12 -7.26 0.29
N MET A 43 8.08 -6.38 -0.71
CA MET A 43 6.93 -6.20 -1.59
C MET A 43 6.58 -7.49 -2.34
N TRP A 44 7.59 -8.18 -2.89
CA TRP A 44 7.39 -9.45 -3.59
C TRP A 44 6.88 -10.55 -2.66
N PHE A 45 7.56 -10.80 -1.53
CA PHE A 45 7.18 -11.86 -0.58
C PHE A 45 5.80 -11.63 0.04
N SER A 46 5.42 -10.36 0.23
CA SER A 46 4.05 -10.00 0.67
C SER A 46 3.01 -10.28 -0.41
N HIS A 47 3.33 -10.10 -1.69
CA HIS A 47 2.44 -10.43 -2.81
C HIS A 47 2.34 -11.93 -3.10
N THR A 48 3.43 -12.69 -2.92
CA THR A 48 3.51 -14.10 -3.36
C THR A 48 3.33 -15.13 -2.26
N ALA A 49 3.74 -14.85 -1.01
CA ALA A 49 3.76 -15.86 0.05
C ALA A 49 2.77 -15.62 1.21
N HIS A 50 2.42 -14.36 1.50
CA HIS A 50 1.69 -14.04 2.75
C HIS A 50 0.50 -13.09 2.64
N GLY A 51 0.23 -12.50 1.47
CA GLY A 51 -0.95 -11.69 1.18
C GLY A 51 -0.95 -10.28 1.79
N PHE A 52 -1.84 -9.44 1.28
CA PHE A 52 -2.12 -8.09 1.79
C PHE A 52 -3.51 -8.03 2.42
N HIS A 53 -3.69 -7.10 3.35
CA HIS A 53 -5.00 -6.59 3.69
C HIS A 53 -5.25 -5.29 2.97
N HIS A 54 -6.50 -5.10 2.54
CA HIS A 54 -6.95 -3.90 1.87
C HIS A 54 -8.05 -3.26 2.71
N LEU A 55 -7.78 -2.07 3.23
CA LEU A 55 -8.83 -1.19 3.71
C LEU A 55 -9.25 -0.28 2.56
N VAL A 56 -10.52 -0.38 2.18
CA VAL A 56 -11.09 0.39 1.07
C VAL A 56 -12.06 1.40 1.66
N PHE A 57 -11.78 2.67 1.40
CA PHE A 57 -12.64 3.79 1.76
C PHE A 57 -13.19 4.46 0.49
N PRO A 58 -14.33 5.16 0.59
CA PRO A 58 -14.81 6.02 -0.49
C PRO A 58 -13.75 7.04 -0.92
N ALA A 59 -13.86 7.53 -2.16
CA ALA A 59 -13.03 8.64 -2.61
C ALA A 59 -13.21 9.86 -1.69
N LEU A 60 -12.10 10.59 -1.49
CA LEU A 60 -12.12 11.88 -0.82
C LEU A 60 -12.84 12.91 -1.69
N PRO A 61 -13.59 13.86 -1.10
CA PRO A 61 -14.38 14.82 -1.88
C PRO A 61 -13.53 15.58 -2.90
N ASP A 62 -14.07 15.77 -4.11
CA ASP A 62 -13.35 16.45 -5.20
C ASP A 62 -12.97 17.88 -4.87
N ALA A 63 -13.74 18.53 -4.00
CA ALA A 63 -13.47 19.87 -3.48
C ALA A 63 -12.18 19.97 -2.66
N VAL A 64 -11.64 18.85 -2.15
CA VAL A 64 -10.37 18.83 -1.43
C VAL A 64 -9.20 18.84 -2.43
N PRO A 65 -8.22 19.77 -2.30
CA PRO A 65 -7.04 19.77 -3.16
C PRO A 65 -6.26 18.45 -3.08
N ASP A 66 -5.65 18.02 -4.19
CA ASP A 66 -4.97 16.72 -4.26
C ASP A 66 -3.78 16.60 -3.28
N GLU A 67 -3.09 17.70 -3.02
CA GLU A 67 -2.01 17.77 -2.02
C GLU A 67 -2.56 17.47 -0.63
N VAL A 68 -3.67 18.12 -0.25
CA VAL A 68 -4.34 17.90 1.03
C VAL A 68 -4.90 16.48 1.14
N LYS A 69 -5.47 15.93 0.05
CA LYS A 69 -5.93 14.53 0.01
C LYS A 69 -4.80 13.55 0.34
N ASN A 70 -3.61 13.76 -0.20
CA ASN A 70 -2.44 12.93 0.12
C ASN A 70 -2.01 13.11 1.58
N ASP A 71 -2.03 14.34 2.09
CA ASP A 71 -1.65 14.64 3.47
C ASP A 71 -2.60 14.04 4.50
N ILE A 72 -3.93 14.04 4.26
CA ILE A 72 -4.91 13.35 5.11
C ILE A 72 -4.55 11.86 5.18
N CYS A 73 -4.41 11.21 4.02
CA CYS A 73 -4.14 9.78 3.94
C CYS A 73 -2.82 9.39 4.61
N ASN A 74 -1.75 10.16 4.36
CA ASN A 74 -0.43 9.90 4.93
C ASN A 74 -0.42 10.08 6.45
N ARG A 75 -1.01 11.16 6.97
CA ARG A 75 -1.13 11.38 8.42
C ARG A 75 -1.95 10.29 9.09
N TRP A 76 -3.08 9.92 8.49
CA TRP A 76 -3.94 8.87 9.02
C TRP A 76 -3.25 7.52 9.03
N ALA A 77 -2.61 7.10 7.93
CA ALA A 77 -1.90 5.82 7.87
C ALA A 77 -0.72 5.78 8.85
N THR A 78 -0.02 6.90 9.02
CA THR A 78 1.07 7.02 10.01
C THR A 78 0.57 6.87 11.44
N LYS A 79 -0.67 7.31 11.72
CA LYS A 79 -1.28 7.21 13.04
C LYS A 79 -1.89 5.84 13.32
N GLU A 80 -2.59 5.25 12.36
CA GLU A 80 -3.42 4.06 12.59
C GLU A 80 -2.76 2.76 12.13
N ILE A 81 -1.97 2.80 11.05
CA ILE A 81 -1.45 1.59 10.39
C ILE A 81 0.03 1.36 10.71
N VAL A 82 0.87 2.39 10.63
CA VAL A 82 2.32 2.28 10.91
C VAL A 82 2.63 1.73 12.31
N PRO A 83 1.88 2.07 13.39
CA PRO A 83 2.13 1.50 14.71
C PRO A 83 1.89 0.00 14.81
N LEU A 84 1.19 -0.61 13.84
CA LEU A 84 1.05 -2.07 13.73
C LEU A 84 2.36 -2.74 13.26
N GLY A 85 3.39 -1.96 12.92
CA GLY A 85 4.68 -2.46 12.47
C GLY A 85 4.65 -3.06 11.06
N VAL A 86 3.60 -2.81 10.28
CA VAL A 86 3.40 -3.34 8.92
C VAL A 86 3.86 -2.34 7.87
N ALA A 87 4.28 -2.84 6.70
CA ALA A 87 4.43 -1.97 5.54
C ALA A 87 3.06 -1.67 4.93
N CYS A 88 2.79 -0.40 4.64
CA CYS A 88 1.54 0.06 4.07
C CYS A 88 1.80 0.86 2.79
N MET A 89 1.00 0.60 1.76
CA MET A 89 0.91 1.36 0.53
C MET A 89 -0.48 1.97 0.42
N MET A 90 -0.57 3.15 -0.15
CA MET A 90 -1.82 3.81 -0.46
C MET A 90 -2.00 3.92 -1.98
N HIS A 91 -3.19 3.57 -2.45
CA HIS A 91 -3.65 3.83 -3.81
C HIS A 91 -4.87 4.76 -3.76
N ARG A 92 -4.84 5.83 -4.55
CA ARG A 92 -6.01 6.67 -4.79
C ARG A 92 -6.55 6.39 -6.19
N LEU A 93 -7.76 5.84 -6.24
CA LEU A 93 -8.52 5.62 -7.46
C LEU A 93 -9.61 6.69 -7.57
N ALA A 94 -10.23 6.81 -8.75
CA ALA A 94 -11.31 7.78 -8.96
C ALA A 94 -12.48 7.61 -7.98
N SER A 95 -12.74 6.38 -7.53
CA SER A 95 -13.88 6.05 -6.67
C SER A 95 -13.50 5.66 -5.23
N SER A 96 -12.21 5.54 -4.92
CA SER A 96 -11.78 4.98 -3.63
C SER A 96 -10.38 5.37 -3.23
N VAL A 97 -10.14 5.28 -1.92
CA VAL A 97 -8.80 5.23 -1.34
C VAL A 97 -8.58 3.83 -0.79
N ILE A 98 -7.46 3.21 -1.15
CA ILE A 98 -7.11 1.85 -0.75
C ILE A 98 -5.82 1.91 0.03
N PHE A 99 -5.82 1.40 1.26
CA PHE A 99 -4.62 1.13 2.04
C PHE A 99 -4.33 -0.36 2.02
N SER A 100 -3.25 -0.73 1.35
CA SER A 100 -2.76 -2.10 1.23
C SER A 100 -1.62 -2.31 2.22
N PHE A 101 -1.75 -3.19 3.19
CA PHE A 101 -0.67 -3.46 4.15
C PHE A 101 -0.37 -4.93 4.36
N THR A 102 0.87 -5.20 4.78
CA THR A 102 1.41 -6.54 4.91
C THR A 102 0.76 -7.29 6.07
N ARG A 103 0.59 -8.60 5.88
CA ARG A 103 0.11 -9.54 6.92
C ARG A 103 1.12 -9.83 8.03
N ARG A 104 2.31 -9.26 7.95
CA ARG A 104 3.40 -9.45 8.90
C ARG A 104 4.08 -8.14 9.20
N GLU A 105 4.65 -8.08 10.39
CA GLU A 105 5.54 -7.01 10.80
C GLU A 105 6.75 -6.94 9.87
N VAL A 106 7.24 -5.74 9.62
CA VAL A 106 8.52 -5.48 8.96
C VAL A 106 9.55 -5.14 10.02
N THR A 107 10.58 -5.97 10.11
CA THR A 107 11.67 -5.88 11.07
C THR A 107 13.00 -5.66 10.35
N LYS A 108 14.07 -5.34 11.10
CA LYS A 108 15.42 -5.16 10.53
C LYS A 108 15.95 -6.41 9.81
N SER A 109 15.45 -7.60 10.15
CA SER A 109 15.84 -8.88 9.55
C SER A 109 14.85 -9.40 8.50
N GLY A 110 13.87 -8.57 8.08
CA GLY A 110 12.81 -8.98 7.15
C GLY A 110 11.47 -9.11 7.86
N PHE A 111 10.69 -10.15 7.58
CA PHE A 111 9.34 -10.30 8.13
C PHE A 111 9.33 -10.89 9.54
N GLY A 112 8.60 -10.23 10.44
CA GLY A 112 8.35 -10.67 11.80
C GLY A 112 7.12 -11.57 11.92
N LYS A 113 6.45 -11.46 13.07
CA LYS A 113 5.22 -12.19 13.38
C LYS A 113 4.05 -11.75 12.49
N VAL A 114 3.06 -12.63 12.38
CA VAL A 114 1.77 -12.31 11.75
C VAL A 114 1.03 -11.31 12.63
N VAL A 115 0.60 -10.21 12.02
CA VAL A 115 -0.11 -9.09 12.70
C VAL A 115 -1.61 -9.19 12.46
N VAL A 116 -2.08 -10.30 11.90
CA VAL A 116 -3.36 -10.39 11.17
C VAL A 116 -4.52 -10.93 11.99
N ASP A 117 -4.27 -11.50 13.16
CA ASP A 117 -5.37 -11.95 14.03
C ASP A 117 -6.18 -10.77 14.63
N ILE A 118 -6.03 -9.56 14.06
CA ILE A 118 -6.54 -8.27 14.54
C ILE A 118 -7.60 -7.68 13.57
N ILE A 119 -7.76 -8.19 12.34
CA ILE A 119 -8.80 -7.68 11.43
C ILE A 119 -10.14 -8.32 11.79
N THR A 120 -10.74 -7.78 12.83
CA THR A 120 -12.11 -8.08 13.26
C THR A 120 -13.07 -7.01 12.73
N ASP A 121 -14.36 -7.26 12.86
CA ASP A 121 -15.39 -6.26 12.52
C ASP A 121 -15.24 -5.00 13.38
N GLU A 122 -14.84 -5.14 14.65
CA GLU A 122 -14.58 -4.02 15.55
C GLU A 122 -13.37 -3.19 15.11
N PHE A 123 -12.29 -3.85 14.66
CA PHE A 123 -11.15 -3.16 14.09
C PHE A 123 -11.57 -2.37 12.86
N PHE A 124 -12.33 -2.99 11.94
CA PHE A 124 -12.80 -2.33 10.73
C PHE A 124 -13.71 -1.13 11.05
N ALA A 125 -14.64 -1.28 11.99
CA ALA A 125 -15.51 -0.19 12.44
C ALA A 125 -14.70 0.97 13.05
N SER A 126 -13.70 0.66 13.87
CA SER A 126 -12.82 1.64 14.51
C SER A 126 -12.00 2.43 13.48
N VAL A 127 -11.30 1.75 12.56
CA VAL A 127 -10.48 2.43 11.56
C VAL A 127 -11.33 3.23 10.56
N ARG A 128 -12.55 2.77 10.25
CA ARG A 128 -13.50 3.53 9.44
C ARG A 128 -13.96 4.80 10.14
N ALA A 129 -14.35 4.72 11.41
CA ALA A 129 -14.73 5.91 12.19
C ALA A 129 -13.57 6.90 12.30
N SER A 130 -12.34 6.42 12.54
CA SER A 130 -11.14 7.25 12.61
C SER A 130 -10.82 7.93 11.28
N PHE A 131 -10.91 7.21 10.16
CA PHE A 131 -10.67 7.80 8.83
C PHE A 131 -11.70 8.87 8.48
N THR A 132 -12.98 8.59 8.70
CA THR A 132 -14.06 9.56 8.49
C THR A 132 -13.84 10.83 9.34
N ALA A 133 -13.44 10.68 10.61
CA ALA A 133 -13.13 11.81 11.47
C ALA A 133 -11.97 12.65 10.91
N ALA A 134 -10.88 12.01 10.48
CA ALA A 134 -9.72 12.70 9.90
C ALA A 134 -10.09 13.51 8.62
N VAL A 135 -10.97 12.96 7.77
CA VAL A 135 -11.48 13.67 6.59
C VAL A 135 -12.34 14.86 7.00
N ASN A 136 -13.27 14.66 7.95
CA ASN A 136 -14.17 15.71 8.41
C ASN A 136 -13.44 16.86 9.11
N ASP A 137 -12.42 16.57 9.90
CA ASP A 137 -11.58 17.58 10.53
C ASP A 137 -10.89 18.44 9.46
N GLU A 138 -10.37 17.83 8.40
CA GLU A 138 -9.73 18.58 7.31
C GLU A 138 -10.74 19.44 6.52
N LEU A 139 -11.92 18.89 6.23
CA LEU A 139 -12.98 19.66 5.55
C LEU A 139 -13.39 20.88 6.37
N LYS A 140 -13.50 20.73 7.70
CA LYS A 140 -13.79 21.84 8.61
C LYS A 140 -12.70 22.92 8.57
N LEU A 141 -11.43 22.53 8.52
CA LEU A 141 -10.31 23.48 8.39
C LEU A 141 -10.35 24.24 7.06
N LEU A 142 -10.80 23.60 5.99
CA LEU A 142 -10.96 24.19 4.66
C LEU A 142 -12.27 24.98 4.50
N GLY A 143 -13.16 24.99 5.49
CA GLY A 143 -14.49 25.59 5.38
C GLY A 143 -15.41 24.87 4.38
N LEU A 144 -15.17 23.58 4.13
CA LEU A 144 -15.92 22.74 3.20
C LEU A 144 -16.98 21.91 3.95
N PRO A 145 -18.10 21.55 3.30
CA PRO A 145 -19.11 20.70 3.91
C PRO A 145 -18.60 19.27 4.10
N SER A 146 -18.91 18.67 5.26
CA SER A 146 -18.71 17.25 5.51
C SER A 146 -19.71 16.42 4.71
N PRO A 147 -19.27 15.40 3.96
CA PRO A 147 -20.18 14.46 3.33
C PRO A 147 -20.89 13.66 4.41
N ASP A 148 -22.19 13.44 4.21
CA ASP A 148 -22.99 12.59 5.08
C ASP A 148 -22.70 11.12 4.70
N TYR A 149 -21.77 10.49 5.43
CA TYR A 149 -21.45 9.07 5.28
C TYR A 149 -22.25 8.24 6.30
N SER A 150 -23.57 8.41 6.31
CA SER A 150 -24.51 7.59 7.09
C SER A 150 -24.59 6.16 6.55
#